data_AF-A0A1I3YFA0-F1
#
_entry.id   AF-A0A1I3YFA0-F1
#
_cell.length_a   1.000
_cell.length_b   1.000
_cell.length_c   1.000
_cell.angle_alpha   90.00
_cell.angle_beta   90.00
_cell.angle_gamma   90.00
#
_symmetry.space_group_name_H-M   'P 1'
#
loop_
_entity.id
_entity.type
_entity.pdbx_description
1 polymer ?
#
loop_
_entity_poly.entity_id
_entity_poly.type
_entity_poly.pdbx_seq_one_letter_code
_entity_poly.pdbx_strand_id
1 'polypeptide(L)'
;MGKKSNGNTRGKPQEWTDEQLKELALEVKYKNKGIKLTPSLLQKETNVGRNTWSRRMKDFIDELNQPAMRSHNLEDNDTVYLPSIDLIFQKHGKDKQALKNELFNIELTILKQHNELREYKEKDRLYQESSKTIQALKEEVMKYKMKAKTYEDLYKKIVASSSFPHLYNDSPILNEHGVKTNLIRFNRDSNKDVHFNKLDSHFPGVSKCELINEETMQKEQKQKENMNKLLGEFEI
;
A
#
# COMPACT_ATOMS: atom_id res chain seq x y z
N MET A 1 -94.39 12.13 -0.02
CA MET A 1 -93.50 13.27 0.28
C MET A 1 -92.10 12.72 0.59
N GLY A 2 -91.19 12.75 -0.38
CA GLY A 2 -89.81 12.30 -0.19
C GLY A 2 -88.91 13.46 0.24
N LYS A 3 -88.27 13.34 1.41
CA LYS A 3 -87.18 14.25 1.81
C LYS A 3 -85.86 13.66 1.31
N LYS A 4 -85.27 14.33 0.31
CA LYS A 4 -83.91 14.08 -0.19
C LYS A 4 -82.89 14.52 0.85
N SER A 5 -81.99 13.63 1.25
CA SER A 5 -80.76 13.98 1.96
C SER A 5 -79.68 14.36 0.95
N ASN A 6 -79.43 15.66 0.78
CA ASN A 6 -78.26 16.16 0.07
C ASN A 6 -77.06 16.22 1.02
N GLY A 7 -76.18 15.23 0.95
CA GLY A 7 -74.84 15.26 1.53
C GLY A 7 -73.81 15.42 0.42
N ASN A 8 -73.62 16.64 -0.06
CA ASN A 8 -72.68 16.97 -1.13
C ASN A 8 -71.28 17.19 -0.52
N THR A 9 -70.44 16.15 -0.46
CA THR A 9 -69.05 16.27 -0.02
C THR A 9 -68.21 16.90 -1.14
N ARG A 10 -67.83 18.16 -0.94
CA ARG A 10 -66.93 18.94 -1.78
C ARG A 10 -65.53 18.32 -1.83
N GLY A 11 -65.15 17.76 -2.98
CA GLY A 11 -63.78 17.35 -3.29
C GLY A 11 -63.66 16.86 -4.74
N LYS A 12 -62.51 17.07 -5.37
CA LYS A 12 -62.18 16.52 -6.70
C LYS A 12 -62.27 14.98 -6.62
N PRO A 13 -62.86 14.27 -7.60
CA PRO A 13 -62.96 12.81 -7.55
C PRO A 13 -61.59 12.16 -7.40
N GLN A 14 -61.56 11.05 -6.68
CA GLN A 14 -60.34 10.35 -6.31
C GLN A 14 -59.76 9.62 -7.52
N GLU A 15 -58.67 10.17 -8.06
CA GLU A 15 -58.03 9.66 -9.29
C GLU A 15 -57.26 8.32 -9.06
N TRP A 16 -56.91 7.98 -7.82
CA TRP A 16 -56.10 6.79 -7.47
C TRP A 16 -56.65 6.03 -6.27
N THR A 17 -56.72 4.70 -6.33
CA THR A 17 -57.07 3.85 -5.18
C THR A 17 -55.88 3.68 -4.23
N ASP A 18 -56.13 3.36 -2.96
CA ASP A 18 -55.06 3.14 -1.98
C ASP A 18 -54.17 1.94 -2.34
N GLU A 19 -54.74 0.91 -2.96
CA GLU A 19 -53.99 -0.27 -3.43
C GLU A 19 -53.02 0.08 -4.57
N GLN A 20 -53.47 0.86 -5.55
CA GLN A 20 -52.62 1.34 -6.64
C GLN A 20 -51.46 2.21 -6.13
N LEU A 21 -51.71 3.05 -5.13
CA LEU A 21 -50.66 3.86 -4.50
C LEU A 21 -49.63 2.99 -3.76
N LYS A 22 -50.06 1.91 -3.11
CA LYS A 22 -49.15 0.97 -2.45
C LYS A 22 -48.25 0.25 -3.46
N GLU A 23 -48.81 -0.23 -4.57
CA GLU A 23 -48.04 -0.90 -5.63
C GLU A 23 -47.00 0.05 -6.26
N LEU A 24 -47.40 1.29 -6.57
CA LEU A 24 -46.48 2.30 -7.11
C LEU A 24 -45.35 2.65 -6.12
N ALA A 25 -45.67 2.76 -4.83
CA ALA A 25 -44.65 3.01 -3.82
C ALA A 25 -43.64 1.86 -3.67
N LEU A 26 -44.10 0.60 -3.75
CA LEU A 26 -43.25 -0.58 -3.77
C LEU A 26 -42.35 -0.62 -5.02
N GLU A 27 -42.90 -0.29 -6.19
CA GLU A 27 -42.14 -0.24 -7.45
C GLU A 27 -41.01 0.78 -7.39
N VAL A 28 -41.31 2.00 -6.91
CA VAL A 28 -40.29 3.06 -6.74
C VAL A 28 -39.24 2.66 -5.70
N LYS A 29 -39.64 2.02 -4.58
CA LYS A 29 -38.67 1.53 -3.58
C LYS A 29 -37.73 0.48 -4.15
N TYR A 30 -38.27 -0.45 -4.93
CA TYR A 30 -37.52 -1.51 -5.58
C TYR A 30 -36.52 -0.97 -6.61
N LYS A 31 -36.97 -0.02 -7.44
CA LYS A 31 -36.15 0.64 -8.46
C LYS A 31 -35.02 1.47 -7.85
N ASN A 32 -35.28 2.17 -6.74
CA ASN A 32 -34.34 3.09 -6.10
C ASN A 32 -33.51 2.45 -4.98
N LYS A 33 -33.49 1.12 -4.90
CA LYS A 33 -32.43 0.33 -4.28
C LYS A 33 -31.90 0.86 -2.95
N GLY A 34 -32.76 0.95 -1.94
CA GLY A 34 -32.38 1.30 -0.56
C GLY A 34 -32.44 2.79 -0.21
N ILE A 35 -32.67 3.68 -1.18
CA ILE A 35 -32.91 5.11 -0.90
C ILE A 35 -34.20 5.26 -0.07
N LYS A 36 -34.18 6.18 0.90
CA LYS A 36 -35.36 6.53 1.71
C LYS A 36 -36.44 7.12 0.79
N LEU A 37 -37.61 6.50 0.78
CA LEU A 37 -38.78 7.00 0.06
C LEU A 37 -39.21 8.32 0.68
N THR A 38 -39.31 9.36 -0.13
CA THR A 38 -39.93 10.62 0.27
C THR A 38 -41.12 10.92 -0.64
N PRO A 39 -42.15 11.62 -0.15
CA PRO A 39 -43.27 12.05 -0.99
C PRO A 39 -42.84 12.85 -2.23
N SER A 40 -41.72 13.57 -2.16
CA SER A 40 -41.14 14.29 -3.31
C SER A 40 -40.51 13.34 -4.34
N LEU A 41 -39.81 12.30 -3.88
CA LEU A 41 -39.25 11.27 -4.76
C LEU A 41 -40.35 10.49 -5.47
N LEU A 42 -41.40 10.13 -4.74
CA LEU A 42 -42.57 9.45 -5.31
C LEU A 42 -43.28 10.32 -6.34
N GLN A 43 -43.45 11.62 -6.09
CA GLN A 43 -44.01 12.54 -7.08
C GLN A 43 -43.19 12.58 -8.37
N LYS A 44 -41.85 12.60 -8.26
CA LYS A 44 -40.95 12.63 -9.41
C LYS A 44 -41.07 11.37 -10.27
N GLU A 45 -41.19 10.19 -9.65
CA GLU A 45 -41.20 8.90 -10.36
C GLU A 45 -42.60 8.48 -10.83
N THR A 46 -43.66 8.83 -10.09
CA THR A 46 -45.04 8.34 -10.36
C THR A 46 -45.97 9.41 -10.94
N ASN A 47 -45.52 10.68 -10.97
CA ASN A 47 -46.32 11.85 -11.32
C ASN A 47 -47.57 12.07 -10.42
N VAL A 48 -47.72 11.32 -9.33
CA VAL A 48 -48.77 11.49 -8.33
C VAL A 48 -48.39 12.61 -7.36
N GLY A 49 -49.30 13.54 -7.09
CA GLY A 49 -49.01 14.72 -6.28
C GLY A 49 -48.47 14.39 -4.88
N ARG A 50 -47.45 15.14 -4.42
CA ARG A 50 -46.83 15.01 -3.10
C ARG A 50 -47.83 14.94 -1.95
N ASN A 51 -48.89 15.76 -2.01
CA ASN A 51 -49.92 15.81 -0.96
C ASN A 51 -50.73 14.52 -0.87
N THR A 52 -50.94 13.82 -1.99
CA THR A 52 -51.60 12.52 -2.01
C THR A 52 -50.77 11.50 -1.23
N TRP A 53 -49.46 11.45 -1.49
CA TRP A 53 -48.52 10.60 -0.75
C TRP A 53 -48.44 10.95 0.73
N SER A 54 -48.27 12.23 1.07
CA SER A 54 -48.13 12.68 2.46
C SER A 54 -49.40 12.55 3.29
N ARG A 55 -50.59 12.56 2.69
CA ARG A 55 -51.86 12.46 3.43
C ARG A 55 -52.41 11.04 3.50
N ARG A 56 -52.28 10.26 2.42
CA ARG A 56 -52.92 8.93 2.32
C ARG A 56 -51.95 7.78 2.60
N MET A 57 -50.67 7.98 2.30
CA MET A 57 -49.66 6.90 2.35
C MET A 57 -48.53 7.20 3.33
N LYS A 58 -48.72 8.13 4.27
CA LYS A 58 -47.68 8.50 5.24
C LYS A 58 -47.18 7.28 6.02
N ASP A 59 -48.10 6.57 6.66
CA ASP A 59 -47.78 5.44 7.53
C ASP A 59 -47.12 4.29 6.73
N PHE A 60 -47.60 4.05 5.50
CA PHE A 60 -47.02 3.03 4.61
C PHE A 60 -45.63 3.42 4.09
N ILE A 61 -45.40 4.69 3.77
CA ILE A 61 -44.06 5.19 3.39
C ILE A 61 -43.10 5.08 4.57
N ASP A 62 -43.57 5.39 5.79
CA ASP A 62 -42.78 5.28 7.01
C ASP A 62 -42.46 3.80 7.31
N GLU A 63 -43.40 2.88 7.10
CA GLU A 63 -43.19 1.43 7.18
C GLU A 63 -42.15 0.93 6.15
N LEU A 64 -42.28 1.30 4.87
CA LEU A 64 -41.31 0.96 3.81
C LEU A 64 -39.92 1.57 4.01
N ASN A 65 -39.83 2.61 4.83
CA ASN A 65 -38.57 3.25 5.20
C ASN A 65 -37.97 2.71 6.48
N GLN A 66 -38.69 1.87 7.24
CA GLN A 66 -38.08 1.17 8.34
C GLN A 66 -36.90 0.36 7.80
N PRO A 67 -35.72 0.44 8.42
CA PRO A 67 -34.61 -0.40 8.03
C PRO A 67 -35.09 -1.85 8.17
N ALA A 68 -35.13 -2.59 7.06
CA ALA A 68 -35.25 -4.04 7.13
C ALA A 68 -34.16 -4.50 8.11
N MET A 69 -34.51 -5.33 9.10
CA MET A 69 -33.60 -5.80 10.13
C MET A 69 -32.45 -6.59 9.47
N ARG A 70 -31.44 -5.87 8.98
CA ARG A 70 -30.16 -6.43 8.59
C ARG A 70 -29.47 -6.71 9.91
N SER A 71 -29.29 -7.99 10.22
CA SER A 71 -28.57 -8.44 11.43
C SER A 71 -27.09 -8.03 11.46
N HIS A 72 -26.62 -7.28 10.46
CA HIS A 72 -25.24 -6.88 10.30
C HIS A 72 -25.17 -5.37 10.08
N ASN A 73 -24.55 -4.66 11.03
CA ASN A 73 -24.18 -3.26 10.91
C ASN A 73 -23.11 -3.12 9.82
N LEU A 74 -23.53 -2.95 8.57
CA LEU A 74 -22.64 -2.53 7.49
C LEU A 74 -22.46 -1.01 7.62
N GLU A 75 -21.21 -0.55 7.73
CA GLU A 75 -20.90 0.87 7.66
C GLU A 75 -21.38 1.44 6.32
N ASP A 76 -21.75 2.73 6.26
CA ASP A 76 -22.37 3.39 5.09
C ASP A 76 -21.57 3.26 3.76
N ASN A 77 -20.32 2.78 3.83
CA ASN A 77 -19.44 2.55 2.68
C ASN A 77 -19.52 1.12 2.11
N ASP A 78 -20.13 0.17 2.81
CA ASP A 78 -20.27 -1.21 2.32
C ASP A 78 -21.54 -1.34 1.47
N THR A 79 -21.46 -0.84 0.24
CA THR A 79 -22.49 -0.99 -0.79
C THR A 79 -22.59 -2.42 -1.35
N VAL A 80 -22.63 -3.43 -0.49
CA VAL A 80 -23.06 -4.77 -0.89
C VAL A 80 -24.58 -4.74 -1.04
N TYR A 81 -25.03 -4.35 -2.24
CA TYR A 81 -26.45 -4.27 -2.57
C TYR A 81 -27.00 -5.69 -2.84
N LEU A 82 -27.27 -6.44 -1.78
CA LEU A 82 -28.12 -7.62 -1.88
C LEU A 82 -29.59 -7.17 -1.91
N PRO A 83 -30.41 -7.72 -2.82
CA PRO A 83 -31.85 -7.52 -2.80
C PRO A 83 -32.41 -7.91 -1.42
N SER A 84 -33.26 -7.06 -0.82
CA SER A 84 -33.95 -7.44 0.42
C SER A 84 -34.95 -8.55 0.09
N ILE A 85 -34.79 -9.69 0.77
CA ILE A 85 -35.67 -10.85 0.64
C ILE A 85 -37.11 -10.45 0.99
N ASP A 86 -37.31 -9.66 2.03
CA ASP A 86 -38.63 -9.18 2.45
C ASP A 86 -39.33 -8.38 1.35
N LEU A 87 -38.60 -7.50 0.64
CA LEU A 87 -39.14 -6.71 -0.47
C LEU A 87 -39.52 -7.60 -1.67
N ILE A 88 -38.74 -8.66 -1.93
CA ILE A 88 -39.05 -9.62 -2.99
C ILE A 88 -40.35 -10.37 -2.66
N PHE A 89 -40.50 -10.84 -1.43
CA PHE A 89 -41.72 -11.53 -1.01
C PHE A 89 -42.95 -10.61 -1.00
N GLN A 90 -42.80 -9.35 -0.58
CA GLN A 90 -43.90 -8.37 -0.65
C GLN A 90 -44.35 -8.07 -2.07
N LYS A 91 -43.42 -8.01 -3.03
CA LYS A 91 -43.72 -7.67 -4.44
C LYS A 91 -44.19 -8.88 -5.26
N HIS A 92 -43.53 -10.03 -5.11
CA HIS A 92 -43.73 -11.20 -5.96
C HIS A 92 -44.34 -12.40 -5.22
N GLY A 93 -44.69 -12.28 -3.94
CA GLY A 93 -45.21 -13.40 -3.15
C GLY A 93 -46.50 -14.05 -3.69
N LYS A 94 -47.28 -13.32 -4.50
CA LYS A 94 -48.47 -13.87 -5.18
C LYS A 94 -48.14 -14.63 -6.48
N ASP A 95 -47.00 -14.34 -7.11
CA ASP A 95 -46.54 -14.97 -8.35
C ASP A 95 -45.31 -15.85 -8.10
N LYS A 96 -45.54 -17.16 -8.06
CA LYS A 96 -44.50 -18.17 -7.81
C LYS A 96 -43.39 -18.18 -8.87
N GLN A 97 -43.67 -17.83 -10.12
CA GLN A 97 -42.66 -17.82 -11.18
C GLN A 97 -41.75 -16.59 -11.06
N ALA A 98 -42.34 -15.42 -10.81
CA ALA A 98 -41.56 -14.21 -10.57
C ALA A 98 -40.68 -14.33 -9.31
N LEU A 99 -41.21 -14.93 -8.24
CA LEU A 99 -40.44 -15.20 -7.02
C LEU A 99 -39.26 -16.14 -7.27
N LYS A 100 -39.46 -17.22 -8.04
CA LYS A 100 -38.38 -18.15 -8.42
C LYS A 100 -37.28 -17.43 -9.21
N ASN A 101 -37.64 -16.55 -10.14
CA ASN A 101 -36.67 -15.80 -10.93
C ASN A 101 -35.85 -14.83 -10.06
N GLU A 102 -36.48 -14.15 -9.10
CA GLU A 102 -35.76 -13.26 -8.19
C GLU A 102 -34.84 -14.01 -7.22
N LEU A 103 -35.25 -15.19 -6.75
CA LEU A 103 -34.37 -16.08 -5.97
C LEU A 103 -33.16 -16.55 -6.81
N PHE A 104 -33.37 -16.87 -8.08
CA PHE A 104 -32.29 -17.22 -8.99
C PHE A 104 -31.32 -16.05 -9.22
N ASN A 105 -31.83 -14.81 -9.32
CA ASN A 105 -31.00 -13.62 -9.41
C ASN A 105 -30.12 -13.43 -8.15
N ILE A 106 -30.67 -13.72 -6.97
CA ILE A 106 -29.90 -13.70 -5.72
C ILE A 106 -28.80 -14.76 -5.75
N GLU A 107 -29.13 -16.00 -6.13
CA GLU A 107 -28.15 -17.09 -6.25
C GLU A 107 -27.01 -16.71 -7.20
N LEU A 108 -27.33 -16.19 -8.38
CA LEU A 108 -26.34 -15.73 -9.36
C LEU A 108 -25.45 -14.62 -8.78
N THR A 109 -26.03 -13.68 -8.03
CA THR A 109 -25.29 -12.58 -7.39
C THR A 109 -24.32 -13.11 -6.35
N ILE A 110 -24.75 -14.06 -5.52
CA ILE A 110 -23.91 -14.71 -4.50
C ILE A 110 -22.75 -15.46 -5.17
N LEU A 111 -23.04 -16.25 -6.22
CA LEU A 111 -22.01 -16.98 -6.95
C LEU A 111 -20.98 -16.06 -7.60
N LYS A 112 -21.44 -14.96 -8.20
CA LYS A 112 -20.57 -13.93 -8.77
C LYS A 112 -19.66 -13.31 -7.71
N GLN A 113 -20.22 -12.87 -6.58
CA GLN A 113 -19.46 -12.30 -5.47
C GLN A 113 -18.42 -13.29 -4.91
N HIS A 114 -18.80 -14.56 -4.80
CA HIS A 114 -17.88 -15.61 -4.34
C HIS A 114 -16.71 -15.83 -5.31
N ASN A 115 -16.97 -15.81 -6.62
CA ASN A 115 -15.92 -15.91 -7.63
C ASN A 115 -15.01 -14.68 -7.63
N GLU A 116 -15.57 -13.47 -7.56
CA GLU A 116 -14.79 -12.22 -7.45
C GLU A 116 -13.89 -12.26 -6.21
N LEU A 117 -14.42 -12.67 -5.06
CA LEU A 117 -13.65 -12.78 -3.82
C LEU A 117 -12.48 -13.78 -3.95
N ARG A 118 -12.69 -14.88 -4.68
CA ARG A 118 -11.63 -15.85 -4.97
C ARG A 118 -10.52 -15.24 -5.84
N GLU A 119 -10.89 -14.51 -6.88
CA GLU A 119 -9.93 -13.81 -7.75
C GLU A 119 -9.16 -12.72 -7.00
N TYR A 120 -9.83 -11.96 -6.14
CA TYR A 120 -9.19 -10.96 -5.30
C TYR A 120 -8.19 -11.57 -4.32
N LYS A 121 -8.51 -12.71 -3.71
CA LYS A 121 -7.56 -13.44 -2.85
C LYS A 121 -6.30 -13.87 -3.60
N GLU A 122 -6.44 -14.35 -4.84
CA GLU A 122 -5.28 -14.73 -5.63
C GLU A 122 -4.43 -13.53 -6.04
N LYS A 123 -5.07 -12.43 -6.44
CA LYS A 123 -4.37 -11.16 -6.72
C LYS A 123 -3.64 -10.62 -5.49
N ASP A 124 -4.27 -10.67 -4.32
CA ASP A 124 -3.63 -10.24 -3.06
C ASP A 124 -2.41 -11.09 -2.73
N ARG A 125 -2.50 -12.42 -2.92
CA ARG A 125 -1.36 -13.34 -2.75
C ARG A 125 -0.18 -12.96 -3.64
N LEU A 126 -0.44 -12.73 -4.93
CA LEU A 126 0.58 -12.31 -5.91
C LEU A 126 1.18 -10.94 -5.55
N TYR A 127 0.34 -10.01 -5.09
CA TYR A 127 0.79 -8.70 -4.67
C TYR A 127 1.71 -8.79 -3.44
N GLN A 128 1.35 -9.60 -2.44
CA GLN A 128 2.20 -9.84 -1.27
C GLN A 128 3.54 -10.48 -1.65
N GLU A 129 3.56 -11.42 -2.58
CA GLU A 129 4.79 -12.03 -3.09
C GLU A 129 5.67 -11.00 -3.81
N SER A 130 5.09 -10.22 -4.73
CA SER A 130 5.79 -9.15 -5.43
C SER A 130 6.30 -8.06 -4.47
N SER A 131 5.54 -7.71 -3.44
CA SER A 131 5.96 -6.75 -2.43
C SER A 131 7.18 -7.26 -1.65
N LYS A 132 7.24 -8.56 -1.33
CA LYS A 132 8.40 -9.17 -0.66
C LYS A 132 9.63 -9.15 -1.56
N THR A 133 9.48 -9.47 -2.85
CA THR A 133 10.62 -9.42 -3.79
C THR A 133 11.13 -8.01 -4.01
N ILE A 134 10.24 -7.02 -4.13
CA ILE A 134 10.61 -5.59 -4.22
C ILE A 134 11.37 -5.15 -2.97
N GLN A 135 10.91 -5.54 -1.78
CA GLN A 135 11.57 -5.21 -0.53
C GLN A 135 12.98 -5.83 -0.46
N ALA A 136 13.13 -7.10 -0.82
CA ALA A 136 14.43 -7.76 -0.88
C ALA A 136 15.39 -7.08 -1.88
N LEU A 137 14.92 -6.76 -3.09
CA LEU A 137 15.70 -6.05 -4.10
C LEU A 137 16.15 -4.66 -3.61
N LYS A 138 15.26 -3.95 -2.92
CA LYS A 138 15.57 -2.63 -2.35
C LYS A 138 16.68 -2.70 -1.32
N GLU A 139 16.67 -3.73 -0.47
CA GLU A 139 17.73 -3.99 0.50
C GLU A 139 19.07 -4.33 -0.17
N GLU A 140 19.05 -5.13 -1.24
CA GLU A 140 20.25 -5.42 -2.03
C GLU A 140 20.82 -4.16 -2.68
N VAL A 141 19.97 -3.36 -3.34
CA VAL A 141 20.39 -2.08 -3.94
C VAL A 141 20.99 -1.16 -2.89
N MET A 142 20.43 -1.11 -1.68
CA MET A 142 20.98 -0.32 -0.58
C MET A 142 22.38 -0.81 -0.17
N LYS A 143 22.58 -2.13 -0.07
CA LYS A 143 23.89 -2.73 0.23
C LYS A 143 24.92 -2.38 -0.85
N TYR A 144 24.56 -2.51 -2.13
CA TYR A 144 25.47 -2.16 -3.23
C TYR A 144 25.79 -0.67 -3.27
N LYS A 145 24.80 0.19 -3.01
CA LYS A 145 25.02 1.64 -2.94
C LYS A 145 25.95 2.02 -1.80
N MET A 146 25.83 1.38 -0.62
CA MET A 146 26.77 1.57 0.47
C MET A 146 28.18 1.11 0.09
N LYS A 147 28.33 -0.08 -0.51
CA LYS A 147 29.64 -0.58 -0.97
C LYS A 147 30.28 0.37 -1.97
N ALA A 148 29.52 0.83 -2.98
CA ALA A 148 30.00 1.77 -3.98
C ALA A 148 30.52 3.06 -3.34
N LYS A 149 29.78 3.63 -2.39
CA LYS A 149 30.22 4.81 -1.63
C LYS A 149 31.51 4.54 -0.85
N THR A 150 31.60 3.40 -0.16
CA THR A 150 32.83 3.03 0.56
C THR A 150 34.03 2.91 -0.38
N TYR A 151 33.88 2.30 -1.54
CA TYR A 151 34.96 2.20 -2.54
C TYR A 151 35.33 3.56 -3.12
N GLU A 152 34.35 4.43 -3.38
CA GLU A 152 34.58 5.80 -3.82
C GLU A 152 35.39 6.58 -2.77
N ASP A 153 35.02 6.48 -1.49
CA ASP A 153 35.74 7.13 -0.40
C ASP A 153 37.17 6.58 -0.23
N LEU A 154 37.35 5.26 -0.36
CA LEU A 154 38.68 4.63 -0.35
C LEU A 154 39.53 5.12 -1.51
N TYR A 155 38.97 5.18 -2.72
CA TYR A 155 39.67 5.67 -3.89
C TYR A 155 40.12 7.13 -3.71
N LYS A 156 39.22 8.01 -3.24
CA LYS A 156 39.55 9.41 -2.91
C LYS A 156 40.67 9.52 -1.89
N LYS A 157 40.66 8.68 -0.85
CA LYS A 157 41.75 8.63 0.15
C LYS A 157 43.07 8.18 -0.45
N ILE A 158 43.07 7.11 -1.25
CA ILE A 158 44.27 6.60 -1.92
C ILE A 158 44.86 7.68 -2.82
N VAL A 159 44.03 8.31 -3.66
CA VAL A 159 44.45 9.40 -4.55
C VAL A 159 45.03 10.57 -3.75
N ALA A 160 44.40 10.97 -2.65
CA ALA A 160 44.92 12.04 -1.80
C ALA A 160 46.25 11.69 -1.12
N SER A 161 46.45 10.43 -0.74
CA SER A 161 47.69 9.91 -0.14
C SER A 161 48.76 9.50 -1.17
N SER A 162 48.42 9.53 -2.46
CA SER A 162 49.25 8.98 -3.53
C SER A 162 50.52 9.80 -3.69
N SER A 163 51.62 9.16 -4.09
CA SER A 163 52.87 9.86 -4.42
C SER A 163 52.85 10.48 -5.82
N PHE A 164 51.78 10.29 -6.58
CA PHE A 164 51.65 10.75 -7.97
C PHE A 164 51.00 12.14 -8.05
N PRO A 165 51.76 13.21 -8.35
CA PRO A 165 51.25 14.59 -8.29
C PRO A 165 50.12 14.87 -9.28
N HIS A 166 50.05 14.13 -10.40
CA HIS A 166 49.03 14.32 -11.42
C HIS A 166 47.62 13.96 -10.94
N LEU A 167 47.48 13.15 -9.89
CA LEU A 167 46.18 12.76 -9.33
C LEU A 167 45.69 13.71 -8.22
N TYR A 168 46.52 14.67 -7.77
CA TYR A 168 46.16 15.59 -6.68
C TYR A 168 45.07 16.57 -7.10
N ASN A 169 45.15 17.07 -8.34
CA ASN A 169 44.16 17.99 -8.90
C ASN A 169 42.77 17.34 -9.07
N ASP A 170 42.72 16.01 -9.17
CA ASP A 170 41.48 15.25 -9.34
C ASP A 170 40.82 14.88 -7.99
N SER A 171 41.49 15.14 -6.86
CA SER A 171 40.98 14.85 -5.53
C SER A 171 40.12 16.01 -4.99
N PRO A 172 38.83 15.79 -4.72
CA PRO A 172 37.96 16.83 -4.15
C PRO A 172 38.46 17.31 -2.78
N ILE A 173 38.96 16.38 -1.95
CA ILE A 173 39.42 16.65 -0.57
C ILE A 173 40.64 17.57 -0.58
N LEU A 174 41.59 17.34 -1.50
CA LEU A 174 42.79 18.17 -1.59
C LEU A 174 42.50 19.54 -2.20
N ASN A 175 41.58 19.60 -3.16
CA ASN A 175 41.13 20.87 -3.75
C ASN A 175 40.41 21.76 -2.73
N GLU A 176 39.55 21.19 -1.87
CA GLU A 176 38.91 21.93 -0.76
C GLU A 176 39.93 22.54 0.20
N HIS A 177 41.03 21.83 0.45
CA HIS A 177 42.13 22.32 1.28
C HIS A 177 43.21 23.11 0.52
N GLY A 178 43.01 23.38 -0.78
CA GLY A 178 43.93 24.16 -1.61
C GLY A 178 45.30 23.50 -1.86
N VAL A 179 45.42 22.19 -1.65
CA VAL A 179 46.66 21.43 -1.76
C VAL A 179 46.86 20.93 -3.19
N LYS A 180 47.58 21.72 -4.00
CA LYS A 180 47.81 21.44 -5.43
C LYS A 180 49.05 20.61 -5.74
N THR A 181 49.90 20.37 -4.74
CA THR A 181 51.18 19.65 -4.89
C THR A 181 51.52 18.88 -3.63
N ASN A 182 52.25 17.78 -3.77
CA ASN A 182 52.78 17.04 -2.63
C ASN A 182 53.63 17.97 -1.74
N LEU A 183 53.13 18.22 -0.52
CA LEU A 183 53.75 19.09 0.49
C LEU A 183 54.97 18.44 1.14
N ILE A 184 55.09 17.11 1.05
CA ILE A 184 56.20 16.33 1.59
C ILE A 184 57.04 15.83 0.42
N ARG A 185 58.07 16.58 0.07
CA ARG A 185 59.12 16.10 -0.83
C ARG A 185 60.13 15.35 0.01
N PHE A 186 60.14 14.02 -0.08
CA PHE A 186 61.29 13.25 0.38
C PHE A 186 62.46 13.56 -0.55
N ASN A 187 63.29 14.52 -0.14
CA ASN A 187 64.53 14.83 -0.82
C ASN A 187 65.40 13.56 -0.83
N ARG A 188 66.00 13.21 -1.96
CA ARG A 188 66.90 12.04 -2.06
C ARG A 188 68.14 12.19 -1.17
N ASP A 189 68.44 13.41 -0.71
CA ASP A 189 69.40 13.68 0.35
C ASP A 189 68.74 13.51 1.74
N SER A 190 68.67 12.27 2.20
CA SER A 190 68.23 11.91 3.56
C SER A 190 69.11 12.52 4.68
N ASN A 191 70.24 13.14 4.34
CA ASN A 191 71.22 13.65 5.30
C ASN A 191 71.08 15.13 5.64
N LYS A 192 70.26 15.92 4.94
CA LYS A 192 70.17 17.38 5.20
C LYS A 192 68.92 17.82 5.94
N ASP A 193 67.79 17.16 5.69
CA ASP A 193 66.49 17.64 6.18
C ASP A 193 66.02 16.91 7.45
N VAL A 194 66.94 16.27 8.15
CA VAL A 194 66.61 15.30 9.17
C VAL A 194 67.57 15.40 10.37
N HIS A 195 67.30 16.34 11.26
CA HIS A 195 67.83 16.29 12.63
C HIS A 195 67.16 15.16 13.45
N PHE A 196 67.05 13.94 12.91
CA PHE A 196 66.61 12.75 13.66
C PHE A 196 67.70 12.17 14.56
N ASN A 197 68.92 12.74 14.56
CA ASN A 197 69.96 12.40 15.53
C ASN A 197 69.59 12.71 17.00
N LYS A 198 68.38 13.21 17.27
CA LYS A 198 67.82 13.41 18.62
C LYS A 198 66.56 12.60 18.92
N LEU A 199 66.11 11.69 18.05
CA LEU A 199 64.96 10.84 18.37
C LEU A 199 65.24 9.89 19.55
N ASP A 200 66.48 9.40 19.68
CA ASP A 200 66.90 8.56 20.82
C ASP A 200 66.79 9.28 22.18
N SER A 201 66.97 10.61 22.18
CA SER A 201 66.86 11.42 23.40
C SER A 201 65.40 11.71 23.80
N HIS A 202 64.46 11.64 22.86
CA HIS A 202 63.05 11.94 23.09
C HIS A 202 62.21 10.67 23.32
N PHE A 203 62.76 9.50 22.98
CA PHE A 203 62.14 8.21 23.24
C PHE A 203 63.14 7.20 23.83
N PRO A 204 63.60 7.42 25.08
CA PRO A 204 64.48 6.48 25.76
C PRO A 204 63.71 5.18 26.04
N GLY A 205 63.95 4.16 25.21
CA GLY A 205 63.31 2.84 25.31
C GLY A 205 62.97 2.18 23.96
N VAL A 206 63.00 2.92 22.84
CA VAL A 206 62.55 2.41 21.54
C VAL A 206 63.66 1.71 20.75
N SER A 207 64.93 1.80 21.20
CA SER A 207 66.01 0.95 20.68
C SER A 207 65.84 -0.54 21.02
N LYS A 208 64.77 -0.91 21.74
CA LYS A 208 64.32 -2.30 21.98
C LYS A 208 62.94 -2.59 21.38
N CYS A 209 62.54 -1.93 20.29
CA CYS A 209 61.59 -2.57 19.39
C CYS A 209 62.34 -3.70 18.69
N GLU A 210 62.07 -4.93 19.14
CA GLU A 210 62.51 -6.18 18.53
C GLU A 210 62.49 -6.06 17.01
N LEU A 211 63.69 -6.01 16.41
CA LEU A 211 63.87 -6.44 15.04
C LEU A 211 63.19 -7.80 14.97
N ILE A 212 62.14 -7.89 14.14
CA ILE A 212 61.37 -9.10 13.86
C ILE A 212 62.29 -10.31 13.95
N ASN A 213 62.19 -11.08 15.05
CA ASN A 213 63.07 -12.22 15.29
C ASN A 213 62.97 -13.12 14.06
N GLU A 214 64.11 -13.62 13.55
CA GLU A 214 64.16 -14.52 12.39
C GLU A 214 63.18 -15.71 12.54
N GLU A 215 62.89 -16.12 13.77
CA GLU A 215 61.87 -17.12 14.11
C GLU A 215 60.45 -16.73 13.69
N THR A 216 60.05 -15.47 13.83
CA THR A 216 58.72 -14.97 13.43
C THR A 216 58.57 -14.91 11.90
N MET A 217 59.62 -14.46 11.20
CA MET A 217 59.73 -14.52 9.74
C MET A 217 59.61 -15.96 9.22
N GLN A 218 60.34 -16.91 9.82
CA GLN A 218 60.29 -18.32 9.43
C GLN A 218 58.91 -18.96 9.70
N LYS A 219 58.23 -18.55 10.77
CA LYS A 219 56.87 -19.03 11.10
C LYS A 219 55.84 -18.54 10.08
N GLU A 220 55.89 -17.27 9.70
CA GLU A 220 55.01 -16.69 8.68
C GLU A 220 55.26 -17.30 7.29
N GLN A 221 56.51 -17.60 6.97
CA GLN A 221 56.90 -18.21 5.70
C GLN A 221 56.41 -19.67 5.61
N LYS A 222 56.56 -20.46 6.69
CA LYS A 222 55.95 -21.80 6.81
C LYS A 222 54.42 -21.76 6.74
N GLN A 223 53.78 -20.78 7.37
CA GLN A 223 52.32 -20.62 7.28
C GLN A 223 51.86 -20.34 5.84
N LYS A 224 52.56 -19.47 5.11
CA LYS A 224 52.27 -19.20 3.69
C LYS A 224 52.47 -20.42 2.81
N GLU A 225 53.55 -21.18 3.02
CA GLU A 225 53.80 -22.42 2.26
C GLU A 225 52.71 -23.48 2.51
N ASN A 226 52.28 -23.64 3.77
CA ASN A 226 51.19 -24.56 4.11
C ASN A 226 49.85 -24.13 3.51
N MET A 227 49.54 -22.83 3.52
CA MET A 227 48.33 -22.30 2.89
C MET A 227 48.32 -22.48 1.37
N ASN A 228 49.47 -22.30 0.71
CA ASN A 228 49.60 -22.53 -0.73
C ASN A 228 49.47 -24.02 -1.09
N LYS A 229 50.00 -24.93 -0.27
CA LYS A 229 49.79 -26.38 -0.44
C LYS A 229 48.33 -26.78 -0.31
N LEU A 230 47.63 -26.24 0.71
CA LEU A 230 46.20 -26.46 0.88
C LEU A 230 45.41 -25.97 -0.33
N LEU A 231 45.68 -24.77 -0.83
CA LEU A 231 44.99 -24.24 -2.02
C LEU A 231 45.22 -25.09 -3.27
N GLY A 232 46.42 -25.63 -3.46
CA GLY A 232 46.71 -26.55 -4.57
C GLY A 232 46.04 -27.93 -4.46
N GLU A 233 45.70 -28.40 -3.26
CA GLU A 233 44.94 -29.64 -3.06
C GLU A 233 43.43 -29.48 -3.32
N PHE A 234 42.91 -28.25 -3.29
CA PHE A 234 41.50 -27.93 -3.60
C PHE A 234 41.26 -27.53 -5.06
N GLU A 235 42.30 -27.45 -5.89
CA GLU A 235 42.17 -27.34 -7.35
C GLU A 235 42.08 -28.75 -7.98
N ILE A 236 40.90 -29.36 -7.89
CA ILE A 236 40.40 -30.46 -8.75
C ILE A 236 38.99 -30.11 -9.23
#